data_AF-A0A075V554-F1
#
_entry.id   AF-A0A075V554-F1
#
_cell.length_a   1.000
_cell.length_b   1.000
_cell.length_c   1.000
_cell.angle_alpha   90.00
_cell.angle_beta   90.00
_cell.angle_gamma   90.00
#
_symmetry.space_group_name_H-M   'P 1'
#
loop_
_entity.id
_entity.type
_entity.pdbx_description
1 polymer ?
#
loop_
_entity_poly.entity_id
_entity_poly.type
_entity_poly.pdbx_seq_one_letter_code
_entity_poly.pdbx_strand_id
1 'polypeptide(L)'
;MGEPLILVIETAAGTAIRRIPDASPLPDAATQGYAAEDAVRDAAATWGLPDFVFPPEQQRTGSGTRELGDGLLLVGDQAAVIQSKSRTNPSDKPERELSWLGKNVTKALGQGSGTVRRLKLAAAAMTNARGRTIQVVGEDYEWLTVVVVDHADPPRGYLPPQAPTGVPAIVILRRDWEFLFDHLRSTRAVLAYLMRAAGGDAVELGDEPRRYHEYALADIEAIPGVVDPALASLLAEKPWETISAARAPLHPAGHDEQAPHVMLRMIMEDVAETPIPEGRDADLLLMLAALDGLPVEHRTELGRNLIKFIESAAQHTKPGTLIHSRTVIPTPGDFTPLQFVVASQLSEEARDALMIRLQVLHHDYSTAIGDWEHCTLGVMLTPSTVAGRLWDTSTTALWGDQGQPPEVIEEARAIINEAAVRAASSDDDQDPGTSPGADSKPDN
;
A
#
# COMPACT_ATOMS: atom_id res chain seq x y z
N MET A 1 21.10 7.93 22.76
CA MET A 1 19.78 8.29 22.19
C MET A 1 19.91 9.73 21.76
N GLY A 2 19.75 10.01 20.46
CA GLY A 2 19.75 11.38 19.97
C GLY A 2 18.48 12.09 20.43
N GLU A 3 18.46 13.41 20.32
CA GLU A 3 17.23 14.17 20.51
C GLU A 3 16.32 13.97 19.28
N PRO A 4 15.02 13.70 19.47
CA PRO A 4 14.11 13.49 18.35
C PRO A 4 14.06 14.75 17.47
N LEU A 5 13.96 14.57 16.15
CA LEU A 5 13.79 15.70 15.23
C LEU A 5 12.42 16.33 15.48
N ILE A 6 12.40 17.62 15.77
CA ILE A 6 11.17 18.40 15.98
C ILE A 6 10.96 19.30 14.78
N LEU A 7 9.90 19.04 14.03
CA LEU A 7 9.41 19.93 13.00
C LEU A 7 8.41 20.90 13.62
N VAL A 8 8.65 22.20 13.45
CA VAL A 8 7.71 23.27 13.77
C VAL A 8 7.08 23.70 12.46
N ILE A 9 5.78 23.47 12.33
CA ILE A 9 5.02 23.65 11.11
C ILE A 9 4.05 24.79 11.32
N GLU A 10 4.20 25.88 10.58
CA GLU A 10 3.22 26.95 10.58
C GLU A 10 2.13 26.66 9.54
N THR A 11 0.88 26.56 10.00
CA THR A 11 -0.30 26.38 9.13
C THR A 11 -1.29 27.52 9.31
N ALA A 12 -2.26 27.66 8.41
CA ALA A 12 -3.38 28.59 8.57
C ALA A 12 -4.20 28.32 9.85
N ALA A 13 -4.18 27.08 10.37
CA ALA A 13 -4.84 26.69 11.61
C ALA A 13 -3.96 26.89 12.87
N GLY A 14 -2.73 27.39 12.71
CA GLY A 14 -1.76 27.64 13.78
C GLY A 14 -0.50 26.78 13.67
N THR A 15 0.36 26.88 14.68
CA THR A 15 1.63 26.14 14.76
C THR A 15 1.40 24.70 15.20
N ALA A 16 1.71 23.74 14.32
CA ALA A 16 1.76 22.33 14.63
C ALA A 16 3.19 21.89 14.97
N ILE A 17 3.36 21.15 16.06
CA ILE A 17 4.66 20.57 16.44
C ILE A 17 4.62 19.09 16.16
N ARG A 18 5.53 18.62 15.31
CA ARG A 18 5.65 17.21 14.95
C ARG A 18 6.99 16.65 15.42
N ARG A 19 6.94 15.54 16.14
CA ARG A 19 8.12 14.82 16.61
C ARG A 19 8.36 13.62 15.72
N ILE A 20 9.55 13.54 15.13
CA ILE A 20 10.02 12.38 14.38
C ILE A 20 10.96 11.62 15.33
N PRO A 21 10.59 10.39 15.74
CA PRO A 21 11.45 9.56 16.59
C PRO A 21 12.79 9.33 15.93
N ASP A 22 13.83 9.07 16.72
CA ASP A 22 15.07 8.50 16.20
C ASP A 22 14.85 7.08 15.66
N ALA A 23 15.79 6.61 14.85
CA ALA A 23 15.78 5.24 14.36
C ALA A 23 15.76 4.24 15.52
N SER A 24 15.01 3.16 15.38
CA SER A 24 14.87 2.08 16.34
C SER A 24 16.24 1.57 16.83
N PRO A 25 16.39 1.16 18.10
CA PRO A 25 17.68 0.72 18.61
C PRO A 25 18.13 -0.57 17.90
N LEU A 26 19.41 -0.64 17.52
CA LEU A 26 20.00 -1.85 16.96
C LEU A 26 20.53 -2.78 18.08
N PRO A 27 20.46 -4.11 17.89
CA PRO A 27 21.23 -5.08 18.68
C PRO A 27 22.74 -4.76 18.73
N ASP A 28 23.46 -5.31 19.71
CA ASP A 28 24.86 -4.98 20.05
C ASP A 28 25.84 -4.75 18.88
N ALA A 29 26.82 -3.86 19.11
CA ALA A 29 27.68 -3.25 18.09
C ALA A 29 28.54 -4.22 17.23
N ALA A 30 28.78 -5.46 17.66
CA ALA A 30 29.59 -6.42 16.91
C ALA A 30 28.96 -6.82 15.56
N THR A 31 27.66 -6.60 15.40
CA THR A 31 26.88 -6.91 14.19
C THR A 31 26.13 -5.70 13.64
N GLN A 32 26.53 -4.47 13.99
CA GLN A 32 25.76 -3.26 13.69
C GLN A 32 25.40 -3.09 12.21
N GLY A 33 26.30 -3.48 11.28
CA GLY A 33 26.02 -3.44 9.85
C GLY A 33 24.85 -4.35 9.44
N TYR A 34 24.93 -5.64 9.82
CA TYR A 34 23.86 -6.60 9.57
C TYR A 34 22.56 -6.23 10.30
N ALA A 35 22.67 -5.75 11.54
CA ALA A 35 21.53 -5.29 12.31
C ALA A 35 20.83 -4.08 11.66
N ALA A 36 21.59 -3.14 11.08
CA ALA A 36 21.02 -2.01 10.35
C ALA A 36 20.33 -2.46 9.06
N GLU A 37 20.88 -3.45 8.36
CA GLU A 37 20.25 -4.08 7.20
C GLU A 37 18.94 -4.79 7.58
N ASP A 38 18.95 -5.57 8.67
CA ASP A 38 17.75 -6.22 9.22
C ASP A 38 16.69 -5.20 9.59
N ALA A 39 17.03 -4.17 10.36
CA ALA A 39 16.08 -3.13 10.80
C ALA A 39 15.41 -2.40 9.62
N VAL A 40 16.16 -2.13 8.54
CA VAL A 40 15.61 -1.52 7.32
C VAL A 40 14.58 -2.43 6.67
N ARG A 41 14.85 -3.73 6.58
CA ARG A 41 13.90 -4.73 6.04
C ARG A 41 12.71 -4.94 6.96
N ASP A 42 12.93 -5.01 8.27
CA ASP A 42 11.90 -5.22 9.28
C ASP A 42 10.90 -4.06 9.30
N ALA A 43 11.36 -2.81 9.16
CA ALA A 43 10.48 -1.66 9.04
C ALA A 43 9.55 -1.79 7.81
N ALA A 44 10.09 -2.22 6.67
CA ALA A 44 9.32 -2.42 5.45
C ALA A 44 8.34 -3.60 5.56
N ALA A 45 8.75 -4.71 6.20
CA ALA A 45 7.92 -5.89 6.39
C ALA A 45 6.79 -5.64 7.41
N THR A 46 7.11 -4.95 8.51
CA THR A 46 6.18 -4.67 9.61
C THR A 46 5.06 -3.76 9.16
N TRP A 47 5.40 -2.63 8.52
CA TRP A 47 4.42 -1.60 8.18
C TRP A 47 3.92 -1.65 6.74
N GLY A 48 4.73 -2.17 5.80
CA GLY A 48 4.34 -2.45 4.43
C GLY A 48 3.66 -3.80 4.32
N LEU A 49 4.34 -4.83 3.82
CA LEU A 49 4.01 -6.25 3.94
C LEU A 49 5.30 -7.06 3.74
N PRO A 50 5.50 -8.18 4.45
CA PRO A 50 6.68 -9.03 4.23
C PRO A 50 6.70 -9.65 2.82
N ASP A 51 5.53 -9.77 2.18
CA ASP A 51 5.37 -10.28 0.82
C ASP A 51 6.12 -9.47 -0.25
N PHE A 52 6.33 -8.17 0.01
CA PHE A 52 7.02 -7.26 -0.89
C PHE A 52 8.52 -7.14 -0.60
N VAL A 53 9.01 -7.73 0.50
CA VAL A 53 10.40 -7.63 0.93
C VAL A 53 11.16 -8.86 0.48
N PHE A 54 12.23 -8.68 -0.29
CA PHE A 54 13.10 -9.75 -0.76
C PHE A 54 14.47 -9.61 -0.10
N PRO A 55 14.79 -10.46 0.89
CA PRO A 55 16.10 -10.46 1.53
C PRO A 55 17.22 -10.75 0.53
N PRO A 56 18.48 -10.42 0.88
CA PRO A 56 19.62 -10.69 0.00
C PRO A 56 19.80 -12.20 -0.21
N GLU A 57 19.63 -12.66 -1.45
CA GLU A 57 19.91 -14.04 -1.84
C GLU A 57 21.34 -14.18 -2.38
N GLN A 58 22.09 -15.14 -1.85
CA GLN A 58 23.42 -15.48 -2.32
C GLN A 58 23.34 -16.28 -3.63
N GLN A 59 23.49 -15.60 -4.77
CA GLN A 59 23.58 -16.30 -6.05
C GLN A 59 25.04 -16.72 -6.34
N ARG A 60 25.24 -18.01 -6.69
CA ARG A 60 26.52 -18.47 -7.24
C ARG A 60 26.68 -17.97 -8.67
N THR A 61 27.74 -17.22 -8.94
CA THR A 61 28.15 -16.83 -10.30
C THR A 61 29.56 -17.38 -10.56
N GLY A 62 29.67 -18.45 -11.35
CA GLY A 62 30.96 -19.10 -11.63
C GLY A 62 31.59 -19.69 -10.37
N SER A 63 32.82 -19.29 -10.04
CA SER A 63 33.55 -19.76 -8.85
C SER A 63 33.32 -18.90 -7.59
N GLY A 64 32.45 -17.89 -7.63
CA GLY A 64 32.19 -16.97 -6.51
C GLY A 64 30.70 -16.82 -6.19
N THR A 65 30.41 -16.46 -4.95
CA THR A 65 29.06 -16.10 -4.48
C THR A 65 28.90 -14.58 -4.55
N ARG A 66 27.79 -14.09 -5.11
CA ARG A 66 27.50 -12.66 -5.20
C ARG A 66 26.06 -12.37 -4.78
N GLU A 67 25.92 -11.55 -3.75
CA GLU A 67 24.63 -11.07 -3.23
C GLU A 67 24.06 -9.99 -4.16
N LEU A 68 22.74 -10.03 -4.37
CA LEU A 68 21.98 -9.05 -5.15
C LEU A 68 21.56 -7.88 -4.24
N GLY A 69 22.53 -7.10 -3.79
CA GLY A 69 22.30 -5.97 -2.87
C GLY A 69 21.94 -6.40 -1.45
N ASP A 70 21.50 -5.45 -0.62
CA ASP A 70 21.19 -5.68 0.81
C ASP A 70 19.68 -6.01 0.99
N GLY A 71 18.90 -5.90 -0.08
CA GLY A 71 17.49 -6.26 -0.17
C GLY A 71 16.81 -5.64 -1.39
N LEU A 72 15.65 -6.15 -1.77
CA LEU A 72 14.77 -5.53 -2.74
C LEU A 72 13.37 -5.32 -2.14
N LEU A 73 12.68 -4.30 -2.62
CA LEU A 73 11.23 -4.17 -2.51
C LEU A 73 10.60 -4.32 -3.88
N LEU A 74 9.57 -5.14 -4.01
CA LEU A 74 8.79 -5.31 -5.25
C LEU A 74 7.31 -5.17 -4.91
N VAL A 75 6.60 -4.24 -5.53
CA VAL A 75 5.15 -4.04 -5.33
C VAL A 75 4.50 -3.53 -6.62
N GLY A 76 3.66 -4.37 -7.23
CA GLY A 76 3.07 -4.07 -8.54
C GLY A 76 4.15 -3.88 -9.58
N ASP A 77 4.13 -2.73 -10.25
CA ASP A 77 5.07 -2.26 -11.26
C ASP A 77 6.27 -1.47 -10.68
N GLN A 78 6.36 -1.32 -9.36
CA GLN A 78 7.43 -0.57 -8.71
C GLN A 78 8.43 -1.48 -8.01
N ALA A 79 9.71 -1.15 -8.14
CA ALA A 79 10.79 -1.86 -7.48
C ALA A 79 11.85 -0.93 -6.91
N ALA A 80 12.45 -1.34 -5.78
CA ALA A 80 13.59 -0.65 -5.19
C ALA A 80 14.71 -1.63 -4.84
N VAL A 81 15.95 -1.29 -5.23
CA VAL A 81 17.15 -1.92 -4.68
C VAL A 81 17.56 -1.15 -3.43
N ILE A 82 17.64 -1.85 -2.30
CA ILE A 82 18.08 -1.27 -1.03
C ILE A 82 19.58 -1.50 -0.85
N GLN A 83 20.28 -0.44 -0.44
CA GLN A 83 21.66 -0.48 0.03
C GLN A 83 21.74 0.21 1.39
N SER A 84 22.13 -0.52 2.43
CA SER A 84 22.33 0.03 3.78
C SER A 84 23.81 0.33 4.01
N LYS A 85 24.10 1.44 4.70
CA LYS A 85 25.45 1.80 5.13
C LYS A 85 25.39 2.30 6.57
N SER A 86 25.94 1.50 7.50
CA SER A 86 26.02 1.86 8.92
C SER A 86 27.38 2.42 9.29
N ARG A 87 27.39 3.53 10.03
CA ARG A 87 28.58 4.14 10.59
C ARG A 87 28.86 3.58 11.99
N THR A 88 29.76 2.61 12.05
CA THR A 88 30.34 2.15 13.32
C THR A 88 31.43 3.12 13.78
N ASN A 89 31.42 3.51 15.05
CA ASN A 89 32.42 4.41 15.66
C ASN A 89 32.57 5.74 14.88
N PRO A 90 31.55 6.61 14.92
CA PRO A 90 31.65 7.96 14.36
C PRO A 90 32.80 8.72 15.03
N SER A 91 33.45 9.60 14.28
CA SER A 91 34.54 10.44 14.76
C SER A 91 34.06 11.88 14.90
N ASP A 92 34.57 12.59 15.90
CA ASP A 92 34.24 14.00 16.15
C ASP A 92 34.79 14.97 15.09
N LYS A 93 35.35 14.47 13.98
CA LYS A 93 35.92 15.27 12.89
C LYS A 93 34.95 15.30 11.70
N PRO A 94 34.23 16.41 11.46
CA PRO A 94 33.24 16.51 10.39
C PRO A 94 33.78 16.15 9.00
N GLU A 95 35.02 16.55 8.69
CA GLU A 95 35.65 16.21 7.40
C GLU A 95 35.81 14.71 7.17
N ARG A 96 36.08 13.94 8.23
CA ARG A 96 36.20 12.48 8.14
C ARG A 96 34.84 11.83 7.91
N GLU A 97 33.80 12.35 8.56
CA GLU A 97 32.44 11.87 8.39
C GLU A 97 31.89 12.21 6.99
N LEU A 98 32.14 13.42 6.49
CA LEU A 98 31.81 13.79 5.11
C LEU A 98 32.54 12.92 4.09
N SER A 99 33.83 12.64 4.30
CA SER A 99 34.61 11.75 3.43
C SER A 99 34.09 10.31 3.47
N TRP A 100 33.71 9.82 4.67
CA TRP A 100 33.10 8.51 4.83
C TRP A 100 31.75 8.43 4.12
N LEU A 101 30.89 9.43 4.30
CA LEU A 101 29.57 9.51 3.65
C LEU A 101 29.73 9.51 2.14
N GLY A 102 30.52 10.44 1.58
CA GLY A 102 30.75 10.53 0.13
C GLY A 102 31.26 9.21 -0.45
N LYS A 103 32.27 8.59 0.17
CA LYS A 103 32.82 7.31 -0.28
C LYS A 103 31.79 6.18 -0.26
N ASN A 104 31.06 6.01 0.85
CA ASN A 104 30.15 4.88 1.02
C ASN A 104 28.86 5.06 0.24
N VAL A 105 28.32 6.27 0.17
CA VAL A 105 27.12 6.59 -0.61
C VAL A 105 27.40 6.42 -2.11
N THR A 106 28.49 6.96 -2.65
CA THR A 106 28.84 6.76 -4.07
C THR A 106 29.01 5.28 -4.42
N LYS A 107 29.64 4.50 -3.52
CA LYS A 107 29.77 3.05 -3.70
C LYS A 107 28.40 2.36 -3.71
N ALA A 108 27.53 2.68 -2.74
CA ALA A 108 26.19 2.12 -2.62
C ALA A 108 25.33 2.42 -3.86
N LEU A 109 25.35 3.66 -4.35
CA LEU A 109 24.65 4.05 -5.58
C LEU A 109 25.10 3.22 -6.79
N GLY A 110 26.42 3.03 -6.94
CA GLY A 110 26.98 2.19 -8.00
C GLY A 110 26.59 0.70 -7.86
N GLN A 111 26.51 0.19 -6.64
CA GLN A 111 26.06 -1.19 -6.37
C GLN A 111 24.58 -1.37 -6.72
N GLY A 112 23.70 -0.47 -6.27
CA GLY A 112 22.27 -0.53 -6.55
C GLY A 112 21.96 -0.50 -8.04
N SER A 113 22.55 0.46 -8.76
CA SER A 113 22.43 0.54 -10.23
C SER A 113 22.95 -0.72 -10.94
N GLY A 114 24.07 -1.27 -10.46
CA GLY A 114 24.61 -2.54 -10.97
C GLY A 114 23.65 -3.72 -10.79
N THR A 115 22.92 -3.77 -9.68
CA THR A 115 21.89 -4.79 -9.40
C THR A 115 20.71 -4.63 -10.34
N VAL A 116 20.16 -3.41 -10.50
CA VAL A 116 19.06 -3.14 -11.46
C VAL A 116 19.44 -3.58 -12.86
N ARG A 117 20.62 -3.19 -13.34
CA ARG A 117 21.10 -3.58 -14.68
C ARG A 117 21.17 -5.10 -14.84
N ARG A 118 21.59 -5.83 -13.79
CA ARG A 118 21.67 -7.29 -13.85
C ARG A 118 20.28 -7.92 -13.95
N LEU A 119 19.30 -7.45 -13.17
CA LEU A 119 17.94 -7.97 -13.20
C LEU A 119 17.21 -7.64 -14.51
N LYS A 120 17.53 -6.50 -15.15
CA LYS A 120 17.05 -6.19 -16.50
C LYS A 120 17.65 -7.08 -17.59
N LEU A 121 18.85 -7.62 -17.38
CA LEU A 121 19.51 -8.49 -18.36
C LEU A 121 19.05 -9.95 -18.28
N ALA A 122 18.64 -10.41 -17.10
CA ALA A 122 18.21 -11.78 -16.90
C ALA A 122 17.26 -11.87 -15.70
N ALA A 123 16.16 -12.59 -15.90
CA ALA A 123 15.23 -12.92 -14.83
C ALA A 123 15.94 -13.69 -13.70
N ALA A 124 15.49 -13.48 -12.46
CA ALA A 124 16.02 -14.16 -11.29
C ALA A 124 14.90 -14.77 -10.46
N ALA A 125 15.08 -16.03 -10.05
CA ALA A 125 14.29 -16.59 -8.95
C ALA A 125 14.70 -15.86 -7.66
N MET A 126 13.73 -15.33 -6.92
CA MET A 126 13.96 -14.63 -5.67
C MET A 126 12.89 -14.99 -4.65
N THR A 127 13.30 -15.18 -3.40
CA THR A 127 12.40 -15.55 -2.29
C THR A 127 12.09 -14.33 -1.43
N ASN A 128 10.81 -14.05 -1.18
CA ASN A 128 10.39 -12.96 -0.31
C ASN A 128 10.48 -13.33 1.18
N ALA A 129 10.22 -12.38 2.08
CA ALA A 129 10.31 -12.58 3.52
C ALA A 129 9.22 -13.51 4.09
N ARG A 130 8.20 -13.87 3.29
CA ARG A 130 7.23 -14.92 3.59
C ARG A 130 7.68 -16.32 3.15
N GLY A 131 8.80 -16.42 2.45
CA GLY A 131 9.33 -17.69 1.94
C GLY A 131 8.77 -18.11 0.58
N ARG A 132 8.13 -17.21 -0.17
CA ARG A 132 7.62 -17.48 -1.53
C ARG A 132 8.65 -17.09 -2.58
N THR A 133 8.91 -17.99 -3.52
CA THR A 133 9.85 -17.74 -4.62
C THR A 133 9.10 -17.35 -5.88
N ILE A 134 9.43 -16.18 -6.44
CA ILE A 134 8.89 -15.71 -7.73
C ILE A 134 10.02 -15.50 -8.75
N GLN A 135 9.67 -15.49 -10.04
CA GLN A 135 10.58 -15.01 -11.07
C GLN A 135 10.47 -13.49 -11.18
N VAL A 136 11.59 -12.80 -10.99
CA VAL A 136 11.69 -11.35 -11.10
C VAL A 136 12.30 -11.02 -12.46
N VAL A 137 11.51 -10.46 -13.36
CA VAL A 137 11.97 -9.96 -14.66
C VAL A 137 12.17 -8.46 -14.52
N GLY A 138 13.42 -7.98 -14.60
CA GLY A 138 13.71 -6.58 -14.29
C GLY A 138 13.10 -5.55 -15.24
N GLU A 139 12.62 -5.95 -16.42
CA GLU A 139 11.94 -5.05 -17.36
C GLU A 139 10.52 -4.69 -16.93
N ASP A 140 9.89 -5.50 -16.09
CA ASP A 140 8.50 -5.32 -15.64
C ASP A 140 8.34 -4.23 -14.57
N TYR A 141 9.45 -3.64 -14.12
CA TYR A 141 9.45 -2.69 -13.00
C TYR A 141 10.07 -1.35 -13.35
N GLU A 142 9.45 -0.29 -12.82
CA GLU A 142 10.09 1.00 -12.60
C GLU A 142 11.03 0.90 -11.39
N TRP A 143 12.32 1.16 -11.60
CA TRP A 143 13.35 0.93 -10.59
C TRP A 143 13.81 2.20 -9.90
N LEU A 144 13.98 2.09 -8.58
CA LEU A 144 14.64 3.06 -7.71
C LEU A 144 15.85 2.41 -7.01
N THR A 145 16.93 3.16 -6.84
CA THR A 145 17.99 2.80 -5.89
C THR A 145 17.83 3.59 -4.60
N VAL A 146 17.62 2.91 -3.47
CA VAL A 146 17.52 3.54 -2.15
C VAL A 146 18.77 3.24 -1.35
N VAL A 147 19.50 4.29 -0.96
CA VAL A 147 20.63 4.16 -0.03
C VAL A 147 20.17 4.63 1.34
N VAL A 148 20.10 3.70 2.29
CA VAL A 148 19.75 3.99 3.68
C VAL A 148 21.01 4.11 4.51
N VAL A 149 21.20 5.26 5.15
CA VAL A 149 22.38 5.55 5.98
C VAL A 149 21.99 5.46 7.45
N ASP A 150 22.61 4.52 8.17
CA ASP A 150 22.51 4.43 9.63
C ASP A 150 23.69 5.19 10.23
N HIS A 151 23.48 6.47 10.53
CA HIS A 151 24.46 7.36 11.12
C HIS A 151 23.79 8.21 12.20
N ALA A 152 24.25 8.11 13.44
CA ALA A 152 23.58 8.76 14.58
C ALA A 152 23.62 10.30 14.53
N ASP A 153 24.74 10.87 14.05
CA ASP A 153 24.93 12.33 13.97
C ASP A 153 25.65 12.74 12.67
N PRO A 154 24.98 12.68 11.51
CA PRO A 154 25.60 13.03 10.23
C PRO A 154 25.96 14.53 10.20
N PRO A 155 27.11 14.91 9.60
CA PRO A 155 27.47 16.33 9.46
C PRO A 155 26.40 17.11 8.69
N ARG A 156 26.04 18.28 9.21
CA ARG A 156 25.12 19.20 8.53
C ARG A 156 25.67 19.67 7.18
N GLY A 157 24.76 20.02 6.28
CA GLY A 157 25.03 20.47 4.92
C GLY A 157 25.48 19.38 3.96
N TYR A 158 25.48 18.10 4.36
CA TYR A 158 25.80 17.01 3.45
C TYR A 158 24.65 16.79 2.46
N LEU A 159 24.88 17.19 1.20
CA LEU A 159 24.02 16.88 0.07
C LEU A 159 24.50 15.58 -0.58
N PRO A 160 23.66 14.53 -0.63
CA PRO A 160 24.01 13.30 -1.32
C PRO A 160 24.35 13.56 -2.80
N PRO A 161 25.38 12.89 -3.33
CA PRO A 161 25.71 13.02 -4.74
C PRO A 161 24.59 12.44 -5.62
N GLN A 162 24.43 13.00 -6.81
CA GLN A 162 23.55 12.40 -7.81
C GLN A 162 24.01 11.00 -8.19
N ALA A 163 23.05 10.13 -8.52
CA ALA A 163 23.36 8.80 -9.00
C ALA A 163 24.22 8.87 -10.27
N PRO A 164 25.31 8.08 -10.37
CA PRO A 164 26.17 8.09 -11.56
C PRO A 164 25.53 7.46 -12.81
N THR A 165 24.25 7.07 -12.75
CA THR A 165 23.55 6.28 -13.77
C THR A 165 22.13 6.76 -13.98
N GLY A 166 21.49 6.36 -15.08
CA GLY A 166 20.11 6.74 -15.40
C GLY A 166 19.00 6.07 -14.56
N VAL A 167 19.34 5.28 -13.54
CA VAL A 167 18.36 4.77 -12.57
C VAL A 167 18.15 5.83 -11.49
N PRO A 168 16.91 6.30 -11.25
CA PRO A 168 16.62 7.21 -10.13
C PRO A 168 17.18 6.68 -8.82
N ALA A 169 17.69 7.57 -7.98
CA ALA A 169 18.18 7.16 -6.66
C ALA A 169 17.94 8.22 -5.60
N ILE A 170 17.84 7.75 -4.36
CA ILE A 170 17.61 8.57 -3.18
C ILE A 170 18.49 8.08 -2.04
N VAL A 171 18.98 9.01 -1.22
CA VAL A 171 19.82 8.72 -0.06
C VAL A 171 19.17 9.36 1.16
N ILE A 172 18.83 8.54 2.15
CA ILE A 172 18.08 8.96 3.35
C ILE A 172 18.69 8.35 4.60
N LEU A 173 18.36 8.90 5.78
CA LEU A 173 18.72 8.24 7.03
C LEU A 173 17.81 7.05 7.32
N ARG A 174 18.29 6.08 8.11
CA ARG A 174 17.46 4.97 8.61
C ARG A 174 16.24 5.46 9.37
N ARG A 175 16.38 6.52 10.16
CA ARG A 175 15.27 7.19 10.85
C ARG A 175 14.17 7.62 9.87
N ASP A 176 14.57 8.22 8.76
CA ASP A 176 13.65 8.77 7.77
C ASP A 176 12.94 7.64 7.00
N TRP A 177 13.64 6.53 6.74
CA TRP A 177 13.05 5.30 6.21
C TRP A 177 11.98 4.72 7.13
N GLU A 178 12.30 4.54 8.41
CA GLU A 178 11.37 4.04 9.42
C GLU A 178 10.15 4.98 9.58
N PHE A 179 10.39 6.28 9.55
CA PHE A 179 9.35 7.30 9.54
C PHE A 179 8.38 7.12 8.37
N LEU A 180 8.87 6.96 7.13
CA LEU A 180 8.01 6.81 5.95
C LEU A 180 7.13 5.56 6.06
N PHE A 181 7.71 4.44 6.49
CA PHE A 181 6.97 3.19 6.64
C PHE A 181 5.92 3.24 7.75
N ASP A 182 6.26 3.76 8.93
CA ASP A 182 5.27 3.92 10.02
C ASP A 182 4.17 4.92 9.64
N HIS A 183 4.53 5.99 8.92
CA HIS A 183 3.60 7.05 8.52
C HIS A 183 2.63 6.60 7.43
N LEU A 184 3.11 5.92 6.40
CA LEU A 184 2.30 5.55 5.23
C LEU A 184 1.68 4.15 5.34
N ARG A 185 2.34 3.22 6.05
CA ARG A 185 1.92 1.82 6.21
C ARG A 185 1.54 1.13 4.89
N SER A 186 2.35 1.40 3.87
CA SER A 186 2.16 0.94 2.51
C SER A 186 3.49 0.94 1.78
N THR A 187 3.89 -0.21 1.23
CA THR A 187 5.12 -0.28 0.43
C THR A 187 4.95 0.51 -0.86
N ARG A 188 3.79 0.43 -1.51
CA ARG A 188 3.49 1.16 -2.74
C ARG A 188 3.51 2.68 -2.52
N ALA A 189 2.88 3.18 -1.46
CA ALA A 189 2.91 4.62 -1.18
C ALA A 189 4.32 5.11 -0.84
N VAL A 190 5.11 4.32 -0.10
CA VAL A 190 6.52 4.65 0.20
C VAL A 190 7.34 4.71 -1.08
N LEU A 191 7.24 3.71 -1.97
CA LEU A 191 7.99 3.73 -3.23
C LEU A 191 7.55 4.88 -4.14
N ALA A 192 6.25 5.14 -4.27
CA ALA A 192 5.73 6.27 -5.03
C ALA A 192 6.26 7.62 -4.50
N TYR A 193 6.29 7.80 -3.16
CA TYR A 193 6.90 8.97 -2.55
C TYR A 193 8.39 9.08 -2.87
N LEU A 194 9.16 8.00 -2.66
CA LEU A 194 10.62 8.02 -2.87
C LEU A 194 10.99 8.22 -4.35
N MET A 195 10.20 7.69 -5.29
CA MET A 195 10.37 7.93 -6.73
C MET A 195 10.11 9.41 -7.08
N ARG A 196 9.02 10.00 -6.56
CA ARG A 196 8.75 11.44 -6.70
C ARG A 196 9.91 12.27 -6.13
N ALA A 197 10.39 11.90 -4.95
CA ALA A 197 11.46 12.59 -4.24
C ALA A 197 12.82 12.46 -4.94
N ALA A 198 13.09 11.32 -5.58
CA ALA A 198 14.31 11.09 -6.38
C ALA A 198 14.33 11.91 -7.69
N GLY A 199 13.15 12.28 -8.21
CA GLY A 199 13.01 13.18 -9.37
C GLY A 199 13.04 14.67 -9.02
N GLY A 200 12.99 15.02 -7.73
CA GLY A 200 13.02 16.40 -7.24
C GLY A 200 14.42 16.91 -6.91
N ASP A 201 14.47 18.11 -6.30
CA ASP A 201 15.73 18.69 -5.83
C ASP A 201 16.34 17.86 -4.70
N ALA A 202 17.68 17.81 -4.70
CA ALA A 202 18.43 17.16 -3.64
C ALA A 202 18.27 17.93 -2.32
N VAL A 203 18.01 17.21 -1.24
CA VAL A 203 17.93 17.76 0.12
C VAL A 203 19.09 17.26 0.97
N GLU A 204 19.33 17.95 2.07
CA GLU A 204 20.33 17.53 3.05
C GLU A 204 19.98 16.15 3.64
N LEU A 205 20.99 15.32 3.90
CA LEU A 205 20.77 14.02 4.53
C LEU A 205 20.16 14.21 5.93
N GLY A 206 18.97 13.67 6.14
CA GLY A 206 18.21 13.80 7.39
C GLY A 206 17.02 14.77 7.32
N ASP A 207 16.88 15.51 6.21
CA ASP A 207 15.78 16.47 5.98
C ASP A 207 14.55 15.86 5.30
N GLU A 208 14.52 14.54 5.10
CA GLU A 208 13.40 13.88 4.41
C GLU A 208 12.04 14.17 5.06
N PRO A 209 11.89 14.19 6.40
CA PRO A 209 10.61 14.53 7.02
C PRO A 209 10.15 15.96 6.70
N ARG A 210 11.08 16.90 6.50
CA ARG A 210 10.77 18.26 6.05
C ARG A 210 10.28 18.24 4.60
N ARG A 211 11.02 17.58 3.70
CA ARG A 211 10.61 17.43 2.29
C ARG A 211 9.25 16.73 2.15
N TYR A 212 9.02 15.67 2.92
CA TYR A 212 7.74 14.98 2.98
C TYR A 212 6.62 15.95 3.32
N HIS A 213 6.82 16.76 4.35
CA HIS A 213 5.83 17.72 4.79
C HIS A 213 5.58 18.83 3.75
N GLU A 214 6.62 19.31 3.07
CA GLU A 214 6.48 20.25 1.94
C GLU A 214 5.64 19.64 0.81
N TYR A 215 5.84 18.37 0.47
CA TYR A 215 4.99 17.66 -0.49
C TYR A 215 3.57 17.47 0.02
N ALA A 216 3.37 17.19 1.30
CA ALA A 216 2.05 17.04 1.88
C ALA A 216 1.23 18.34 1.78
N LEU A 217 1.84 19.48 2.11
CA LEU A 217 1.20 20.78 1.95
C LEU A 217 0.92 21.11 0.48
N ALA A 218 1.88 20.86 -0.41
CA ALA A 218 1.70 21.06 -1.84
C ALA A 218 0.57 20.19 -2.41
N ASP A 219 0.41 18.96 -1.93
CA ASP A 219 -0.66 18.06 -2.35
C ASP A 219 -2.03 18.52 -1.84
N ILE A 220 -2.11 19.08 -0.63
CA ILE A 220 -3.35 19.68 -0.08
C ILE A 220 -3.76 20.94 -0.86
N GLU A 221 -2.78 21.77 -1.25
CA GLU A 221 -3.01 22.98 -2.03
C GLU A 221 -3.29 22.71 -3.52
N ALA A 222 -2.97 21.50 -4.00
CA ALA A 222 -3.19 21.12 -5.38
C ALA A 222 -4.68 21.08 -5.73
N ILE A 223 -5.01 21.56 -6.91
CA ILE A 223 -6.36 21.42 -7.46
C ILE A 223 -6.53 19.96 -7.91
N PRO A 224 -7.55 19.23 -7.41
CA PRO A 224 -7.82 17.88 -7.86
C PRO A 224 -7.95 17.81 -9.38
N GLY A 225 -7.37 16.76 -9.97
CA GLY A 225 -7.57 16.47 -11.38
C GLY A 225 -9.04 16.27 -11.70
N VAL A 226 -9.43 16.53 -12.95
CA VAL A 226 -10.75 16.11 -13.42
C VAL A 226 -10.78 14.58 -13.50
N VAL A 227 -11.94 13.99 -13.22
CA VAL A 227 -12.15 12.57 -13.50
C VAL A 227 -11.85 12.30 -14.97
N ASP A 228 -11.09 11.24 -15.24
CA ASP A 228 -10.73 10.88 -16.60
C ASP A 228 -12.01 10.74 -17.46
N PRO A 229 -12.12 11.45 -18.60
CA PRO A 229 -13.29 11.37 -19.45
C PRO A 229 -13.64 9.95 -19.91
N ALA A 230 -12.66 9.05 -20.00
CA ALA A 230 -12.87 7.64 -20.28
C ALA A 230 -13.82 6.98 -19.28
N LEU A 231 -13.75 7.38 -18.00
CA LEU A 231 -14.56 6.82 -16.92
C LEU A 231 -15.97 7.42 -16.84
N ALA A 232 -16.28 8.46 -17.61
CA ALA A 232 -17.55 9.19 -17.50
C ALA A 232 -18.78 8.29 -17.71
N SER A 233 -18.71 7.32 -18.62
CA SER A 233 -19.79 6.35 -18.87
C SER A 233 -20.03 5.42 -17.68
N LEU A 234 -18.97 5.00 -16.98
CA LEU A 234 -19.05 4.13 -15.80
C LEU A 234 -19.79 4.79 -14.63
N LEU A 235 -19.66 6.11 -14.56
CA LEU A 235 -20.14 6.92 -13.45
C LEU A 235 -21.55 7.47 -13.70
N ALA A 236 -22.05 7.45 -14.93
CA ALA A 236 -23.31 8.10 -15.28
C ALA A 236 -24.56 7.48 -14.60
N GLU A 237 -24.50 6.20 -14.22
CA GLU A 237 -25.68 5.42 -13.83
C GLU A 237 -25.86 5.21 -12.32
N LYS A 238 -24.87 5.57 -11.48
CA LYS A 238 -24.88 5.24 -10.03
C LYS A 238 -24.49 6.43 -9.16
N PRO A 239 -24.90 6.47 -7.88
CA PRO A 239 -24.33 7.42 -6.93
C PRO A 239 -22.83 7.12 -6.76
N TRP A 240 -22.00 8.12 -7.03
CA TRP A 240 -20.56 8.05 -6.82
C TRP A 240 -20.09 9.32 -6.12
N GLU A 241 -18.91 9.21 -5.54
CA GLU A 241 -18.20 10.31 -4.90
C GLU A 241 -16.78 10.32 -5.45
N THR A 242 -16.30 11.48 -5.88
CA THR A 242 -14.89 11.65 -6.22
C THR A 242 -14.11 11.95 -4.97
N ILE A 243 -13.06 11.16 -4.75
CA ILE A 243 -12.14 11.34 -3.65
C ILE A 243 -10.79 11.71 -4.23
N SER A 244 -10.32 12.91 -3.89
CA SER A 244 -8.95 13.33 -4.15
C SER A 244 -8.13 13.03 -2.90
N ALA A 245 -7.10 12.20 -3.03
CA ALA A 245 -6.22 11.85 -1.93
C ALA A 245 -4.83 12.46 -2.16
N ALA A 246 -4.23 13.01 -1.11
CA ALA A 246 -2.85 13.46 -1.15
C ALA A 246 -1.91 12.26 -1.39
N ARG A 247 -0.91 12.43 -2.24
CA ARG A 247 0.11 11.40 -2.48
C ARG A 247 1.06 11.28 -1.29
N ALA A 248 1.29 12.39 -0.59
CA ALA A 248 1.95 12.45 0.71
C ALA A 248 0.96 12.94 1.79
N PRO A 249 0.15 12.07 2.40
CA PRO A 249 -0.80 12.45 3.44
C PRO A 249 -0.13 13.19 4.61
N LEU A 250 -0.75 14.27 5.08
CA LEU A 250 -0.22 15.06 6.20
C LEU A 250 -0.19 14.24 7.51
N HIS A 251 -1.27 13.49 7.75
CA HIS A 251 -1.47 12.68 8.94
C HIS A 251 -1.03 11.22 8.73
N PRO A 252 -0.53 10.55 9.78
CA PRO A 252 -0.14 9.14 9.67
C PRO A 252 -1.34 8.26 9.39
N ALA A 253 -1.10 7.13 8.74
CA ALA A 253 -2.12 6.16 8.43
C ALA A 253 -2.83 5.67 9.71
N GLY A 254 -4.16 5.77 9.74
CA GLY A 254 -4.98 5.44 10.92
C GLY A 254 -4.92 6.48 12.05
N HIS A 255 -4.48 7.72 11.77
CA HIS A 255 -4.46 8.82 12.76
C HIS A 255 -5.81 9.05 13.43
N ASP A 256 -6.88 9.14 12.64
CA ASP A 256 -8.23 9.43 13.14
C ASP A 256 -8.82 8.22 13.85
N GLU A 257 -8.75 7.05 13.21
CA GLU A 257 -9.30 5.80 13.71
C GLU A 257 -8.41 4.61 13.33
N GLN A 258 -7.91 3.88 14.33
CA GLN A 258 -7.04 2.73 14.08
C GLN A 258 -7.79 1.50 13.57
N ALA A 259 -9.00 1.22 14.09
CA ALA A 259 -9.72 0.00 13.76
C ALA A 259 -10.04 -0.16 12.26
N PRO A 260 -10.54 0.86 11.54
CA PRO A 260 -10.73 0.81 10.09
C PRO A 260 -9.45 0.50 9.31
N HIS A 261 -8.32 1.07 9.73
CA HIS A 261 -7.04 0.85 9.08
C HIS A 261 -6.50 -0.57 9.36
N VAL A 262 -6.62 -1.04 10.60
CA VAL A 262 -6.24 -2.41 10.99
C VAL A 262 -7.07 -3.44 10.23
N MET A 263 -8.36 -3.18 9.99
CA MET A 263 -9.21 -4.07 9.19
C MET A 263 -8.63 -4.31 7.79
N LEU A 264 -8.21 -3.26 7.09
CA LEU A 264 -7.60 -3.42 5.76
C LEU A 264 -6.28 -4.19 5.83
N ARG A 265 -5.48 -3.97 6.88
CA ARG A 265 -4.29 -4.80 7.13
C ARG A 265 -4.66 -6.26 7.32
N MET A 266 -5.67 -6.57 8.13
CA MET A 266 -6.12 -7.95 8.34
C MET A 266 -6.63 -8.60 7.04
N ILE A 267 -7.31 -7.85 6.17
CA ILE A 267 -7.70 -8.34 4.84
C ILE A 267 -6.47 -8.71 4.01
N MET A 268 -5.45 -7.83 3.98
CA MET A 268 -4.20 -8.14 3.26
C MET A 268 -3.46 -9.34 3.85
N GLU A 269 -3.43 -9.50 5.18
CA GLU A 269 -2.87 -10.68 5.86
C GLU A 269 -3.65 -11.97 5.51
N ASP A 270 -4.98 -11.92 5.52
CA ASP A 270 -5.81 -13.06 5.14
C ASP A 270 -5.57 -13.48 3.67
N VAL A 271 -5.41 -12.50 2.77
CA VAL A 271 -5.05 -12.75 1.37
C VAL A 271 -3.65 -13.35 1.29
N ALA A 272 -2.70 -12.78 2.02
CA ALA A 272 -1.33 -13.28 2.05
C ALA A 272 -1.22 -14.70 2.62
N GLU A 273 -2.16 -15.16 3.45
CA GLU A 273 -2.20 -16.54 3.97
C GLU A 273 -3.10 -17.48 3.15
N THR A 274 -3.73 -16.98 2.08
CA THR A 274 -4.61 -17.80 1.23
C THR A 274 -3.80 -18.84 0.46
N PRO A 275 -4.16 -20.14 0.52
CA PRO A 275 -3.53 -21.17 -0.29
C PRO A 275 -3.75 -20.89 -1.78
N ILE A 276 -2.66 -20.79 -2.53
CA ILE A 276 -2.69 -20.62 -3.98
C ILE A 276 -2.08 -21.85 -4.69
N PRO A 277 -2.50 -22.16 -5.92
CA PRO A 277 -1.87 -23.22 -6.70
C PRO A 277 -0.36 -22.97 -6.90
N GLU A 278 0.42 -24.04 -6.94
CA GLU A 278 1.86 -23.97 -7.18
C GLU A 278 2.17 -23.19 -8.47
N GLY A 279 3.16 -22.30 -8.41
CA GLY A 279 3.56 -21.47 -9.55
C GLY A 279 2.73 -20.20 -9.75
N ARG A 280 1.76 -19.90 -8.88
CA ARG A 280 0.95 -18.67 -8.93
C ARG A 280 1.33 -17.62 -7.87
N ASP A 281 2.51 -17.75 -7.26
CA ASP A 281 2.98 -16.81 -6.22
C ASP A 281 3.06 -15.36 -6.71
N ALA A 282 3.42 -15.16 -7.98
CA ALA A 282 3.44 -13.83 -8.61
C ALA A 282 2.04 -13.18 -8.64
N ASP A 283 0.99 -13.96 -8.90
CA ASP A 283 -0.38 -13.45 -8.95
C ASP A 283 -0.86 -13.00 -7.57
N LEU A 284 -0.46 -13.73 -6.52
CA LEU A 284 -0.73 -13.32 -5.14
C LEU A 284 -0.07 -11.98 -4.81
N LEU A 285 1.18 -11.77 -5.22
CA LEU A 285 1.86 -10.49 -5.04
C LEU A 285 1.15 -9.35 -5.80
N LEU A 286 0.64 -9.61 -7.00
CA LEU A 286 -0.15 -8.62 -7.76
C LEU A 286 -1.47 -8.29 -7.05
N MET A 287 -2.18 -9.28 -6.50
CA MET A 287 -3.39 -9.04 -5.70
C MET A 287 -3.10 -8.22 -4.44
N LEU A 288 -2.01 -8.52 -3.73
CA LEU A 288 -1.60 -7.73 -2.57
C LEU A 288 -1.20 -6.31 -2.96
N ALA A 289 -0.51 -6.13 -4.10
CA ALA A 289 -0.13 -4.81 -4.60
C ALA A 289 -1.36 -3.97 -4.99
N ALA A 290 -2.42 -4.61 -5.50
CA ALA A 290 -3.69 -3.95 -5.78
C ALA A 290 -4.35 -3.39 -4.50
N LEU A 291 -4.35 -4.18 -3.41
CA LEU A 291 -4.86 -3.72 -2.10
C LEU A 291 -3.97 -2.63 -1.49
N ASP A 292 -2.65 -2.80 -1.56
CA ASP A 292 -1.70 -1.82 -1.03
C ASP A 292 -1.71 -0.51 -1.85
N GLY A 293 -2.17 -0.54 -3.10
CA GLY A 293 -2.36 0.65 -3.94
C GLY A 293 -3.53 1.53 -3.56
N LEU A 294 -4.39 1.11 -2.63
CA LEU A 294 -5.46 1.96 -2.13
C LEU A 294 -4.87 3.20 -1.44
N PRO A 295 -5.25 4.44 -1.85
CA PRO A 295 -4.73 5.66 -1.28
C PRO A 295 -4.87 5.70 0.24
N VAL A 296 -3.79 6.05 0.94
CA VAL A 296 -3.68 5.94 2.41
C VAL A 296 -4.79 6.71 3.12
N GLU A 297 -5.15 7.91 2.64
CA GLU A 297 -6.23 8.73 3.24
C GLU A 297 -7.62 8.07 3.09
N HIS A 298 -7.85 7.31 2.04
CA HIS A 298 -9.14 6.66 1.80
C HIS A 298 -9.32 5.36 2.59
N ARG A 299 -8.22 4.75 3.06
CA ARG A 299 -8.24 3.49 3.84
C ARG A 299 -9.17 3.56 5.05
N THR A 300 -9.16 4.68 5.78
CA THR A 300 -9.99 4.85 6.99
C THR A 300 -11.48 4.87 6.65
N GLU A 301 -11.88 5.60 5.61
CA GLU A 301 -13.28 5.71 5.21
C GLU A 301 -13.80 4.38 4.67
N LEU A 302 -13.05 3.72 3.78
CA LEU A 302 -13.40 2.40 3.28
C LEU A 302 -13.53 1.39 4.43
N GLY A 303 -12.54 1.34 5.33
CA GLY A 303 -12.59 0.46 6.50
C GLY A 303 -13.82 0.72 7.37
N ARG A 304 -14.20 1.97 7.61
CA ARG A 304 -15.40 2.34 8.37
C ARG A 304 -16.67 1.82 7.70
N ASN A 305 -16.76 1.93 6.38
CA ASN A 305 -17.89 1.41 5.61
C ASN A 305 -17.95 -0.13 5.68
N LEU A 306 -16.80 -0.81 5.52
CA LEU A 306 -16.75 -2.27 5.60
C LEU A 306 -17.08 -2.81 7.00
N ILE A 307 -16.67 -2.12 8.07
CA ILE A 307 -17.06 -2.45 9.45
C ILE A 307 -18.58 -2.38 9.60
N LYS A 308 -19.21 -1.27 9.19
CA LYS A 308 -20.68 -1.12 9.24
C LYS A 308 -21.39 -2.22 8.45
N PHE A 309 -20.86 -2.57 7.28
CA PHE A 309 -21.41 -3.65 6.47
C PHE A 309 -21.30 -5.00 7.17
N ILE A 310 -20.17 -5.30 7.83
CA ILE A 310 -19.98 -6.54 8.59
C ILE A 310 -20.90 -6.59 9.80
N GLU A 311 -21.05 -5.50 10.54
CA GLU A 311 -21.98 -5.40 11.68
C GLU A 311 -23.42 -5.67 11.22
N SER A 312 -23.84 -5.05 10.12
CA SER A 312 -25.16 -5.28 9.52
C SER A 312 -25.35 -6.72 9.06
N ALA A 313 -24.34 -7.29 8.39
CA ALA A 313 -24.34 -8.67 7.91
C ALA A 313 -24.42 -9.69 9.06
N ALA A 314 -23.70 -9.46 10.16
CA ALA A 314 -23.70 -10.32 11.34
C ALA A 314 -25.03 -10.28 12.12
N GLN A 315 -25.78 -9.19 12.02
CA GLN A 315 -27.10 -9.03 12.65
C GLN A 315 -28.26 -9.52 11.76
N HIS A 316 -27.97 -9.96 10.54
CA HIS A 316 -29.01 -10.39 9.61
C HIS A 316 -29.63 -11.73 10.03
N THR A 317 -30.94 -11.72 10.27
CA THR A 317 -31.72 -12.89 10.71
C THR A 317 -32.85 -13.28 9.75
N LYS A 318 -33.08 -12.48 8.69
CA LYS A 318 -34.13 -12.73 7.71
C LYS A 318 -33.72 -13.87 6.75
N PRO A 319 -34.66 -14.55 6.09
CA PRO A 319 -34.32 -15.52 5.05
C PRO A 319 -33.56 -14.87 3.88
N GLY A 320 -32.57 -15.59 3.35
CA GLY A 320 -31.72 -15.14 2.24
C GLY A 320 -30.32 -14.71 2.68
N THR A 321 -29.58 -14.10 1.76
CA THR A 321 -28.23 -13.58 2.01
C THR A 321 -28.26 -12.05 1.84
N LEU A 322 -28.00 -11.31 2.92
CA LEU A 322 -27.79 -9.87 2.84
C LEU A 322 -26.44 -9.61 2.18
N ILE A 323 -26.41 -8.70 1.20
CA ILE A 323 -25.21 -8.34 0.44
C ILE A 323 -25.06 -6.82 0.43
N HIS A 324 -23.94 -6.35 0.96
CA HIS A 324 -23.45 -4.98 0.79
C HIS A 324 -22.30 -4.98 -0.21
N SER A 325 -22.12 -3.89 -0.95
CA SER A 325 -21.02 -3.78 -1.91
C SER A 325 -20.48 -2.36 -1.99
N ARG A 326 -19.16 -2.23 -2.14
CA ARG A 326 -18.47 -0.96 -2.42
C ARG A 326 -17.49 -1.18 -3.57
N THR A 327 -17.56 -0.30 -4.57
CA THR A 327 -16.66 -0.32 -5.72
C THR A 327 -15.69 0.84 -5.59
N VAL A 328 -14.40 0.60 -5.86
CA VAL A 328 -13.37 1.62 -5.93
C VAL A 328 -12.82 1.64 -7.34
N ILE A 329 -12.98 2.77 -8.02
CA ILE A 329 -12.54 2.97 -9.41
C ILE A 329 -11.37 3.97 -9.40
N PRO A 330 -10.16 3.54 -9.79
CA PRO A 330 -8.99 4.41 -9.87
C PRO A 330 -8.96 5.21 -11.17
N THR A 331 -8.24 6.33 -11.16
CA THR A 331 -7.76 6.96 -12.41
C THR A 331 -6.90 5.95 -13.16
N PRO A 332 -6.98 5.87 -14.50
CA PRO A 332 -6.16 4.94 -15.27
C PRO A 332 -4.67 5.12 -14.97
N GLY A 333 -3.99 4.02 -14.63
CA GLY A 333 -2.56 4.00 -14.29
C GLY A 333 -2.22 4.24 -12.81
N ASP A 334 -3.18 4.63 -11.95
CA ASP A 334 -2.88 4.86 -10.52
C ASP A 334 -2.78 3.54 -9.73
N PHE A 335 -3.84 2.74 -9.75
CA PHE A 335 -3.90 1.41 -9.13
C PHE A 335 -4.97 0.54 -9.79
N THR A 336 -5.18 -0.66 -9.28
CA THR A 336 -6.15 -1.65 -9.80
C THR A 336 -7.58 -1.36 -9.30
N PRO A 337 -8.63 -1.45 -10.14
CA PRO A 337 -10.01 -1.38 -9.67
C PRO A 337 -10.34 -2.48 -8.66
N LEU A 338 -11.09 -2.11 -7.61
CA LEU A 338 -11.42 -2.99 -6.50
C LEU A 338 -12.93 -3.11 -6.31
N GLN A 339 -13.40 -4.34 -6.09
CA GLN A 339 -14.77 -4.64 -5.69
C GLN A 339 -14.79 -5.28 -4.31
N PHE A 340 -15.38 -4.59 -3.34
CA PHE A 340 -15.65 -5.15 -2.01
C PHE A 340 -17.10 -5.62 -1.93
N VAL A 341 -17.30 -6.81 -1.38
CA VAL A 341 -18.61 -7.38 -1.05
C VAL A 341 -18.59 -7.81 0.40
N VAL A 342 -19.67 -7.56 1.13
CA VAL A 342 -19.87 -8.10 2.47
C VAL A 342 -21.19 -8.86 2.47
N ALA A 343 -21.16 -10.14 2.83
CA ALA A 343 -22.34 -10.99 2.84
C ALA A 343 -22.61 -11.56 4.23
N SER A 344 -23.89 -11.74 4.60
CA SER A 344 -24.28 -12.31 5.91
C SER A 344 -23.82 -13.75 6.13
N GLN A 345 -23.53 -14.47 5.05
CA GLN A 345 -23.02 -15.84 5.08
C GLN A 345 -22.27 -16.15 3.78
N LEU A 346 -21.36 -17.11 3.81
CA LEU A 346 -20.74 -17.64 2.61
C LEU A 346 -21.70 -18.61 1.91
N SER A 347 -22.43 -18.13 0.90
CA SER A 347 -23.37 -18.92 0.09
C SER A 347 -23.05 -18.85 -1.40
N GLU A 348 -23.72 -19.65 -2.23
CA GLU A 348 -23.59 -19.56 -3.69
C GLU A 348 -24.03 -18.18 -4.18
N GLU A 349 -25.14 -17.65 -3.65
CA GLU A 349 -25.61 -16.31 -3.97
C GLU A 349 -24.59 -15.20 -3.65
N ALA A 350 -23.84 -15.36 -2.56
CA ALA A 350 -22.77 -14.41 -2.21
C ALA A 350 -21.61 -14.46 -3.21
N ARG A 351 -21.21 -15.67 -3.62
CA ARG A 351 -20.15 -15.88 -4.61
C ARG A 351 -20.56 -15.34 -5.97
N ASP A 352 -21.79 -15.64 -6.40
CA ASP A 352 -22.34 -15.17 -7.66
C ASP A 352 -22.44 -13.64 -7.66
N ALA A 353 -22.89 -13.04 -6.56
CA ALA A 353 -22.98 -11.59 -6.43
C ALA A 353 -21.61 -10.90 -6.55
N LEU A 354 -20.55 -11.48 -5.97
CA LEU A 354 -19.18 -11.01 -6.14
C LEU A 354 -18.72 -11.17 -7.59
N MET A 355 -18.85 -12.36 -8.16
CA MET A 355 -18.37 -12.64 -9.52
C MET A 355 -19.06 -11.79 -10.57
N ILE A 356 -20.39 -11.66 -10.51
CA ILE A 356 -21.19 -10.82 -11.42
C ILE A 356 -20.73 -9.36 -11.35
N ARG A 357 -20.56 -8.80 -10.14
CA ARG A 357 -20.10 -7.41 -9.96
C ARG A 357 -18.68 -7.22 -10.47
N LEU A 358 -17.81 -8.17 -10.18
CA LEU A 358 -16.42 -8.10 -10.58
C LEU A 358 -16.27 -8.18 -12.10
N GLN A 359 -17.03 -9.06 -12.77
CA GLN A 359 -17.05 -9.18 -14.23
C GLN A 359 -17.55 -7.90 -14.90
N VAL A 360 -18.64 -7.32 -14.39
CA VAL A 360 -19.17 -6.04 -14.91
C VAL A 360 -18.15 -4.93 -14.71
N LEU A 361 -17.57 -4.80 -13.51
CA LEU A 361 -16.55 -3.79 -13.23
C LEU A 361 -15.33 -3.94 -14.16
N HIS A 362 -14.81 -5.16 -14.28
CA HIS A 362 -13.64 -5.44 -15.10
C HIS A 362 -13.90 -5.13 -16.58
N HIS A 363 -15.01 -5.62 -17.13
CA HIS A 363 -15.39 -5.36 -18.52
C HIS A 363 -15.58 -3.87 -18.77
N ASP A 364 -16.37 -3.20 -17.94
CA ASP A 364 -16.73 -1.81 -18.16
C ASP A 364 -15.50 -0.90 -18.01
N TYR A 365 -14.67 -1.12 -16.99
CA TYR A 365 -13.41 -0.39 -16.81
C TYR A 365 -12.44 -0.63 -17.97
N SER A 366 -12.21 -1.89 -18.37
CA SER A 366 -11.33 -2.23 -19.51
C SER A 366 -11.79 -1.59 -20.81
N THR A 367 -13.09 -1.61 -21.07
CA THR A 367 -13.69 -0.98 -22.25
C THR A 367 -13.52 0.53 -22.22
N ALA A 368 -13.73 1.15 -21.06
CA ALA A 368 -13.59 2.58 -20.87
C ALA A 368 -12.16 3.06 -21.17
N ILE A 369 -11.16 2.39 -20.61
CA ILE A 369 -9.75 2.83 -20.72
C ILE A 369 -9.05 2.28 -21.97
N GLY A 370 -9.66 1.30 -22.66
CA GLY A 370 -9.08 0.66 -23.85
C GLY A 370 -7.89 -0.26 -23.54
N ASP A 371 -7.77 -0.72 -22.31
CA ASP A 371 -6.70 -1.59 -21.83
C ASP A 371 -7.29 -2.77 -21.04
N TRP A 372 -6.92 -3.98 -21.44
CA TRP A 372 -7.36 -5.24 -20.86
C TRP A 372 -6.26 -5.95 -20.06
N GLU A 373 -5.00 -5.47 -20.12
CA GLU A 373 -3.86 -6.14 -19.49
C GLU A 373 -3.78 -5.90 -17.97
N HIS A 374 -4.74 -5.17 -17.40
CA HIS A 374 -4.81 -4.89 -15.96
C HIS A 374 -5.55 -5.98 -15.17
N CYS A 375 -5.33 -5.97 -13.86
CA CYS A 375 -6.05 -6.78 -12.88
C CYS A 375 -7.28 -6.03 -12.38
N THR A 376 -8.38 -6.72 -12.09
CA THR A 376 -9.49 -6.22 -11.25
C THR A 376 -9.68 -7.17 -10.08
N LEU A 377 -9.62 -6.66 -8.84
CA LEU A 377 -9.62 -7.49 -7.63
C LEU A 377 -10.97 -7.43 -6.91
N GLY A 378 -11.52 -8.59 -6.61
CA GLY A 378 -12.69 -8.78 -5.76
C GLY A 378 -12.31 -9.28 -4.37
N VAL A 379 -12.84 -8.64 -3.33
CA VAL A 379 -12.72 -9.05 -1.93
C VAL A 379 -14.11 -9.24 -1.36
N MET A 380 -14.36 -10.39 -0.74
CA MET A 380 -15.58 -10.67 -0.01
C MET A 380 -15.29 -10.95 1.46
N LEU A 381 -16.08 -10.34 2.33
CA LEU A 381 -16.03 -10.57 3.77
C LEU A 381 -17.35 -11.21 4.22
N THR A 382 -17.27 -12.25 5.05
CA THR A 382 -18.44 -12.91 5.65
C THR A 382 -18.24 -13.06 7.14
N PRO A 383 -19.25 -12.85 8.00
CA PRO A 383 -19.14 -13.13 9.43
C PRO A 383 -18.58 -14.53 9.69
N SER A 384 -17.55 -14.60 10.52
CA SER A 384 -16.86 -15.86 10.79
C SER A 384 -17.61 -16.70 11.83
N THR A 385 -17.56 -18.02 11.66
CA THR A 385 -18.06 -18.97 12.67
C THR A 385 -16.98 -19.38 13.68
N VAL A 386 -15.73 -18.97 13.45
CA VAL A 386 -14.58 -19.24 14.31
C VAL A 386 -14.54 -18.23 15.46
N ALA A 387 -14.50 -18.74 16.70
CA ALA A 387 -14.46 -17.91 17.89
C ALA A 387 -13.24 -16.96 17.89
N GLY A 388 -13.49 -15.68 18.14
CA GLY A 388 -12.45 -14.63 18.17
C GLY A 388 -12.10 -14.04 16.80
N ARG A 389 -12.63 -14.58 15.70
CA ARG A 389 -12.49 -14.02 14.35
C ARG A 389 -13.80 -13.36 13.93
N LEU A 390 -13.73 -12.08 13.55
CA LEU A 390 -14.92 -11.29 13.20
C LEU A 390 -15.47 -11.64 11.80
N TRP A 391 -14.59 -11.88 10.83
CA TRP A 391 -14.96 -12.25 9.47
C TRP A 391 -13.95 -13.21 8.85
N ASP A 392 -14.40 -13.98 7.86
CA ASP A 392 -13.56 -14.69 6.91
C ASP A 392 -13.42 -13.84 5.63
N THR A 393 -12.25 -13.88 5.02
CA THR A 393 -11.94 -13.16 3.78
C THR A 393 -11.87 -14.15 2.62
N SER A 394 -12.53 -13.83 1.51
CA SER A 394 -12.42 -14.55 0.24
C SER A 394 -11.99 -13.56 -0.84
N THR A 395 -11.14 -13.99 -1.77
CA THR A 395 -10.68 -13.14 -2.87
C THR A 395 -10.74 -13.86 -4.21
N THR A 396 -10.86 -13.05 -5.25
CA THR A 396 -10.82 -13.48 -6.65
C THR A 396 -10.35 -12.30 -7.50
N ALA A 397 -9.71 -12.56 -8.63
CA ALA A 397 -9.21 -11.52 -9.51
C ALA A 397 -9.42 -11.91 -10.97
N LEU A 398 -9.63 -10.90 -11.81
CA LEU A 398 -9.78 -11.02 -13.26
C LEU A 398 -8.63 -10.30 -13.94
N TRP A 399 -8.14 -10.88 -15.04
CA TRP A 399 -7.04 -10.35 -15.87
C TRP A 399 -7.33 -10.61 -17.32
N GLY A 400 -7.03 -9.65 -18.20
CA GLY A 400 -7.20 -9.87 -19.62
C GLY A 400 -8.67 -9.91 -20.04
N ASP A 401 -8.88 -9.97 -21.35
CA ASP A 401 -10.21 -10.22 -21.88
C ASP A 401 -10.74 -11.59 -21.41
N GLN A 402 -11.87 -11.57 -20.70
CA GLN A 402 -12.55 -12.78 -20.23
C GLN A 402 -13.35 -13.49 -21.34
N GLY A 403 -13.40 -12.91 -22.54
CA GLY A 403 -14.12 -13.46 -23.70
C GLY A 403 -15.64 -13.50 -23.51
N GLN A 404 -16.16 -12.70 -22.58
CA GLN A 404 -17.59 -12.66 -22.30
C GLN A 404 -18.32 -11.91 -23.41
N PRO A 405 -19.36 -12.49 -24.02
CA PRO A 405 -20.19 -11.76 -24.97
C PRO A 405 -20.82 -10.53 -24.31
N PRO A 406 -20.97 -9.40 -25.03
CA PRO A 406 -21.61 -8.20 -24.48
C PRO A 406 -22.99 -8.46 -23.87
N GLU A 407 -23.77 -9.37 -24.47
CA GLU A 407 -25.10 -9.78 -23.98
C GLU A 407 -25.06 -10.33 -22.54
N VAL A 408 -24.01 -11.07 -22.18
CA VAL A 408 -23.84 -11.63 -20.83
C VAL A 408 -23.54 -10.52 -19.82
N ILE A 409 -22.75 -9.52 -20.22
CA ILE A 409 -22.44 -8.37 -19.36
C ILE A 409 -23.68 -7.49 -19.14
N GLU A 410 -24.50 -7.31 -20.17
CA GLU A 410 -25.78 -6.59 -20.04
C GLU A 410 -26.75 -7.32 -19.10
N GLU A 411 -26.87 -8.64 -19.22
CA GLU A 411 -27.68 -9.45 -18.29
C GLU A 411 -27.17 -9.34 -16.85
N ALA A 412 -25.85 -9.45 -16.66
CA ALA A 412 -25.20 -9.25 -15.37
C ALA A 412 -25.48 -7.86 -14.77
N ARG A 413 -25.45 -6.80 -15.60
CA ARG A 413 -25.78 -5.43 -15.17
C ARG A 413 -27.26 -5.31 -14.76
N ALA A 414 -28.17 -5.93 -15.51
CA ALA A 414 -29.59 -5.96 -15.19
C ALA A 414 -29.84 -6.63 -13.83
N ILE A 415 -29.21 -7.77 -13.55
CA ILE A 415 -29.31 -8.48 -12.26
C ILE A 415 -28.84 -7.58 -11.10
N ILE A 416 -27.73 -6.86 -11.26
CA ILE A 416 -27.21 -5.93 -10.24
C ILE A 416 -28.24 -4.80 -9.98
N ASN A 417 -28.77 -4.21 -11.04
CA ASN A 417 -29.70 -3.09 -10.94
C ASN A 417 -31.04 -3.50 -10.32
N GLU A 418 -31.59 -4.66 -10.69
CA GLU A 418 -32.79 -5.22 -10.07
C GLU A 418 -32.60 -5.53 -8.59
N ALA A 419 -31.42 -6.03 -8.19
CA ALA A 419 -31.10 -6.25 -6.79
C ALA A 419 -31.03 -4.93 -6.00
N ALA A 420 -30.44 -3.88 -6.57
CA ALA A 420 -30.35 -2.56 -5.95
C ALA A 420 -31.74 -1.91 -5.77
N VAL A 421 -32.61 -2.00 -6.79
CA VAL A 421 -33.99 -1.48 -6.71
C VAL A 421 -34.79 -2.20 -5.64
N ARG A 422 -34.71 -3.54 -5.58
CA ARG A 422 -35.39 -4.32 -4.52
C ARG A 422 -34.92 -3.95 -3.13
N ALA A 423 -33.62 -3.71 -2.94
CA ALA A 423 -33.07 -3.29 -1.66
C ALA A 423 -33.63 -1.92 -1.23
N ALA A 424 -33.61 -0.93 -2.14
CA ALA A 424 -34.14 0.41 -1.86
C ALA A 424 -35.64 0.41 -1.51
N SER A 425 -36.45 -0.43 -2.18
CA SER A 425 -37.88 -0.54 -1.86
C SER A 425 -38.18 -1.23 -0.53
N SER A 426 -37.24 -2.02 0.01
CA SER A 426 -37.43 -2.74 1.27
C SER A 426 -37.13 -1.91 2.51
N ASP A 427 -36.38 -0.81 2.37
CA ASP A 427 -36.09 0.13 3.46
C ASP A 427 -37.24 1.13 3.70
N ASP A 428 -38.07 1.40 2.69
CA ASP A 428 -39.25 2.28 2.82
C ASP A 428 -40.41 1.64 3.62
N ASP A 429 -40.39 0.32 3.85
CA ASP A 429 -41.36 -0.40 4.68
C ASP A 429 -40.97 -0.42 6.19
N GLN A 430 -39.93 0.33 6.60
CA GLN A 430 -39.65 0.55 8.02
C GLN A 430 -40.67 1.53 8.62
N ASP A 431 -41.71 0.96 9.22
CA ASP A 431 -42.78 1.62 9.99
C ASP A 431 -42.24 2.72 10.93
N PRO A 432 -42.66 4.00 10.80
CA PRO A 432 -42.24 5.09 11.69
C PRO A 432 -42.81 4.99 13.13
N GLY A 433 -43.46 3.87 13.47
CA GLY A 433 -44.27 3.67 14.66
C GLY A 433 -43.60 2.96 15.84
N THR A 434 -42.37 3.30 16.25
CA THR A 434 -41.90 2.99 17.62
C THR A 434 -41.11 4.14 18.25
N SER A 435 -41.82 5.22 18.58
CA SER A 435 -41.37 6.13 19.65
C SER A 435 -41.24 5.36 20.97
N PRO A 436 -40.13 5.47 21.72
CA PRO A 436 -40.07 4.95 23.07
C PRO A 436 -41.05 5.75 23.93
N GLY A 437 -42.07 5.08 24.45
CA GLY A 437 -43.01 5.67 25.40
C GLY A 437 -42.27 6.27 26.59
N ALA A 438 -42.53 7.55 26.82
CA ALA A 438 -42.35 8.18 28.11
C ALA A 438 -43.21 7.48 29.17
N ASP A 439 -42.61 7.27 30.34
CA ASP A 439 -43.19 7.21 31.69
C ASP A 439 -42.82 5.93 32.46
N SER A 440 -41.83 6.07 33.35
CA SER A 440 -42.01 5.70 34.77
C SER A 440 -40.92 6.37 35.62
N LYS A 441 -41.30 7.42 36.35
CA LYS A 441 -40.63 7.79 37.60
C LYS A 441 -40.81 6.65 38.62
N PRO A 442 -39.86 6.45 39.55
CA PRO A 442 -40.22 6.00 40.88
C PRO A 442 -40.24 7.20 41.84
N ASP A 443 -41.34 7.33 42.57
CA ASP A 443 -41.37 8.03 43.85
C ASP A 443 -40.65 7.16 44.92
N ASN A 444 -39.96 7.87 45.83
CA ASN A 444 -39.20 7.46 47.03
C ASN A 444 -37.80 6.89 46.86
#